data_AF-A0A351LE08-F1
#
_entry.id   AF-A0A351LE08-F1
#
_cell.length_a   1.000
_cell.length_b   1.000
_cell.length_c   1.000
_cell.angle_alpha   90.00
_cell.angle_beta   90.00
_cell.angle_gamma   90.00
#
_symmetry.space_group_name_H-M   'P 1'
#
loop_
_entity.id
_entity.type
_entity.pdbx_description
1 polymer ?
#
loop_
_entity_poly.entity_id
_entity_poly.type
_entity_poly.pdbx_seq_one_letter_code
_entity_poly.pdbx_strand_id
1 'polypeptide(L)'
;MSRYIQIKTHPLRFLLYLEWILLLIVALTELLPDPVSKMPRLSPLNLFCVGSFFLLGLKLPKVGRIDKLVYTFVEIAIILSASIAGVIRLFPVFYLILTLRSCLIFGKWKRFAIMVLAFVLFLLTLIYRFQTFTLPLRPAVPERLEFILLGFVIFFGLVLVFLFLLVNAVLSERKSREKLALANAELRKYALKIEDMATLQERNRIARDIHDSLGHSLTALNLQIETALKLWRSHPIKAEYFLGEAKKLGSTALTEVRESVSKLRSDPLEGRGLQEAIAHLMQSFHSTTGVLPNSSIYLLHSIPAELKVSIYRILQEALTNICKHAQATHVEIQIMTTSNYIYVIIDDNGKGFNLKQNTTGFGLQGMRDRTQSLGGQLEIQTAPRKGCRITASFPL
;
A
#
# COMPACT_ATOMS: atom_id res chain seq x y z
N MET A 1 23.04 -22.50 17.90
CA MET A 1 23.92 -21.51 17.22
C MET A 1 23.50 -20.10 17.58
N SER A 2 24.37 -19.36 18.26
CA SER A 2 24.10 -18.01 18.79
C SER A 2 24.58 -16.95 17.81
N ARG A 3 23.68 -16.17 17.20
CA ARG A 3 24.04 -14.97 16.43
C ARG A 3 24.06 -13.72 17.33
N TYR A 4 25.14 -12.95 17.24
CA TYR A 4 25.30 -11.61 17.82
C TYR A 4 24.10 -10.70 17.53
N ILE A 5 23.82 -9.75 18.43
CA ILE A 5 22.74 -8.77 18.25
C ILE A 5 23.10 -7.86 17.07
N GLN A 6 22.37 -8.00 15.97
CA GLN A 6 22.44 -7.03 14.88
C GLN A 6 21.64 -5.79 15.28
N ILE A 7 22.35 -4.79 15.82
CA ILE A 7 21.76 -3.51 16.24
C ILE A 7 20.95 -2.89 15.08
N LYS A 8 21.44 -2.99 13.84
CA LYS A 8 20.80 -2.52 12.62
C LYS A 8 19.55 -3.30 12.17
N THR A 9 19.10 -4.33 12.86
CA THR A 9 17.85 -5.05 12.53
C THR A 9 16.96 -5.29 13.75
N HIS A 10 17.41 -4.93 14.96
CA HIS A 10 16.65 -5.16 16.18
C HIS A 10 15.37 -4.29 16.22
N PRO A 11 14.21 -4.82 16.64
CA PRO A 11 12.95 -4.06 16.68
C PRO A 11 12.93 -2.95 17.73
N LEU A 12 13.82 -3.01 18.73
CA LEU A 12 13.90 -2.08 19.85
C LEU A 12 15.32 -1.51 19.99
N ARG A 13 15.86 -0.92 18.91
CA ARG A 13 17.24 -0.38 18.91
C ARG A 13 17.45 0.71 19.93
N PHE A 14 16.45 1.57 20.11
CA PHE A 14 16.49 2.66 21.07
C PHE A 14 16.72 2.14 22.50
N LEU A 15 16.07 1.04 22.90
CA LEU A 15 16.30 0.45 24.23
C LEU A 15 17.71 -0.11 24.37
N LEU A 16 18.26 -0.69 23.28
CA LEU A 16 19.64 -1.16 23.27
C LEU A 16 20.63 0.00 23.39
N TYR A 17 20.43 1.10 22.65
CA TYR A 17 21.26 2.31 22.77
C TYR A 17 21.17 2.93 24.17
N LEU A 18 19.97 3.01 24.74
CA LEU A 18 19.75 3.51 26.08
C LEU A 18 20.53 2.68 27.10
N GLU A 19 20.50 1.35 26.98
CA GLU A 19 21.29 0.45 27.81
C GLU A 19 22.80 0.71 27.71
N TRP A 20 23.36 0.84 26.50
CA TRP A 20 24.78 1.12 26.30
C TRP A 20 25.18 2.49 26.86
N ILE A 21 24.33 3.50 26.71
CA ILE A 21 24.54 4.84 27.26
C ILE A 21 24.55 4.78 28.79
N LEU A 22 23.58 4.08 29.40
CA LEU A 22 23.52 3.91 30.85
C LEU A 22 24.76 3.19 31.40
N LEU A 23 25.24 2.14 30.72
CA LEU A 23 26.47 1.43 31.11
C LEU A 23 27.71 2.31 30.96
N LEU A 24 27.79 3.12 29.90
CA LEU A 24 28.88 4.06 29.70
C LEU A 24 28.91 5.12 30.80
N ILE A 25 27.75 5.64 31.22
CA ILE A 25 27.63 6.59 32.32
C ILE A 25 28.17 5.98 33.62
N VAL A 26 27.75 4.74 33.95
CA VAL A 26 28.26 4.04 35.15
C VAL A 26 29.78 3.89 35.06
N ALA A 27 30.32 3.41 33.94
CA ALA A 27 31.76 3.22 33.75
C ALA A 27 32.55 4.52 33.91
N LEU A 28 32.03 5.64 33.37
CA LEU A 28 32.67 6.94 33.45
C LEU A 28 32.62 7.51 34.87
N THR A 29 31.53 7.31 35.60
CA THR A 29 31.43 7.75 37.01
C THR A 29 32.37 7.01 37.96
N GLU A 30 32.73 5.78 37.66
CA GLU A 30 33.73 5.02 38.44
C GLU A 30 35.17 5.47 38.14
N LEU A 31 35.40 6.12 36.99
CA LEU A 31 36.71 6.65 36.60
C LEU A 31 37.01 8.03 37.23
N LEU A 32 35.97 8.77 37.63
CA LEU A 32 36.10 10.11 38.22
C LEU A 32 36.48 10.05 39.73
N PRO A 33 37.40 10.91 40.21
CA PRO A 33 37.78 10.96 41.63
C PRO A 33 36.62 11.44 42.52
N ASP A 34 36.51 10.88 43.73
CA ASP A 34 35.47 11.25 44.69
C ASP A 34 35.78 12.60 45.38
N PRO A 35 34.86 13.58 45.40
CA PRO A 35 35.06 14.84 46.12
C PRO A 35 34.90 14.70 47.65
N VAL A 36 34.31 13.60 48.14
CA VAL A 36 34.04 13.36 49.58
C VAL A 36 34.67 12.02 50.00
N SER A 37 35.64 12.04 50.90
CA SER A 37 36.57 10.93 51.20
C SER A 37 35.94 9.61 51.71
N LYS A 38 36.67 8.50 51.48
CA LYS A 38 36.62 7.12 52.07
C LYS A 38 36.08 5.95 51.23
N MET A 39 35.75 6.12 49.95
CA MET A 39 35.56 4.96 49.07
C MET A 39 36.89 4.55 48.40
N PRO A 40 37.20 3.24 48.28
CA PRO A 40 38.43 2.78 47.64
C PRO A 40 38.50 3.30 46.20
N ARG A 41 39.65 3.89 45.83
CA ARG A 41 39.94 4.31 44.45
C ARG A 41 39.90 3.07 43.56
N LEU A 42 39.04 3.07 42.53
CA LEU A 42 38.90 1.99 41.55
C LEU A 42 38.87 0.59 42.18
N SER A 43 37.70 0.12 42.65
CA SER A 43 37.56 -1.29 43.05
C SER A 43 37.68 -2.19 41.80
N PRO A 44 38.66 -3.11 41.70
CA PRO A 44 38.75 -4.05 40.59
C PRO A 44 37.47 -4.87 40.40
N LEU A 45 36.74 -5.10 41.50
CA LEU A 45 35.44 -5.76 41.51
C LEU A 45 34.38 -4.95 40.76
N ASN A 46 34.38 -3.61 40.84
CA ASN A 46 33.42 -2.75 40.13
C ASN A 46 33.64 -2.80 38.63
N LEU A 47 34.91 -2.69 38.21
CA LEU A 47 35.30 -2.80 36.80
C LEU A 47 34.95 -4.19 36.25
N PHE A 48 35.20 -5.24 37.01
CA PHE A 48 34.82 -6.60 36.63
C PHE A 48 33.29 -6.75 36.50
N CYS A 49 32.51 -6.18 37.42
CA CYS A 49 31.04 -6.23 37.36
C CYS A 49 30.51 -5.45 36.15
N VAL A 50 30.98 -4.21 35.92
CA VAL A 50 30.60 -3.40 34.75
C VAL A 50 30.97 -4.12 33.44
N GLY A 51 32.17 -4.68 33.35
CA GLY A 51 32.63 -5.45 32.19
C GLY A 51 31.81 -6.72 31.96
N SER A 52 31.49 -7.46 33.02
CA SER A 52 30.63 -8.65 32.93
C SER A 52 29.22 -8.29 32.47
N PHE A 53 28.68 -7.18 32.98
CA PHE A 53 27.35 -6.70 32.60
C PHE A 53 27.31 -6.19 31.15
N PHE A 54 28.40 -5.57 30.68
CA PHE A 54 28.63 -5.20 29.28
C PHE A 54 28.65 -6.43 28.37
N LEU A 55 29.42 -7.47 28.74
CA LEU A 55 29.53 -8.71 27.97
C LEU A 55 28.18 -9.44 27.85
N LEU A 56 27.39 -9.46 28.91
CA LEU A 56 26.02 -10.01 28.88
C LEU A 56 25.12 -9.24 27.90
N GLY A 57 25.27 -7.91 27.83
CA GLY A 57 24.51 -7.05 26.92
C GLY A 57 24.78 -7.29 25.44
N LEU A 58 25.93 -7.86 25.08
CA LEU A 58 26.26 -8.19 23.68
C LEU A 58 25.39 -9.32 23.12
N LYS A 59 24.81 -10.17 23.97
CA LYS A 59 24.16 -11.41 23.56
C LYS A 59 22.96 -11.77 24.42
N LEU A 60 21.78 -11.38 23.94
CA LEU A 60 20.50 -11.74 24.55
C LEU A 60 20.09 -13.21 24.26
N PRO A 61 19.52 -13.94 25.25
CA PRO A 61 19.07 -15.31 25.09
C PRO A 61 17.82 -15.42 24.20
N LYS A 62 17.90 -16.19 23.11
CA LYS A 62 16.83 -16.23 22.08
C LYS A 62 15.81 -17.38 22.21
N VAL A 63 16.17 -18.55 22.78
CA VAL A 63 15.35 -19.78 22.53
C VAL A 63 14.93 -20.56 23.79
N GLY A 64 15.81 -20.81 24.78
CA GLY A 64 15.43 -21.60 25.95
C GLY A 64 14.72 -20.81 27.06
N ARG A 65 13.62 -21.35 27.63
CA ARG A 65 13.01 -20.79 28.86
C ARG A 65 14.01 -20.78 30.02
N ILE A 66 14.82 -21.83 30.12
CA ILE A 66 15.86 -21.99 31.15
C ILE A 66 16.97 -20.97 30.92
N ASP A 67 17.48 -20.83 29.69
CA ASP A 67 18.52 -19.84 29.34
C ASP A 67 18.14 -18.42 29.75
N LYS A 68 16.86 -18.05 29.54
CA LYS A 68 16.34 -16.73 29.91
C LYS A 68 16.33 -16.52 31.42
N LEU A 69 15.95 -17.55 32.20
CA LEU A 69 15.94 -17.48 33.66
C LEU A 69 17.37 -17.46 34.23
N VAL A 70 18.26 -18.31 33.72
CA VAL A 70 19.67 -18.33 34.11
C VAL A 70 20.32 -16.99 33.80
N TYR A 71 20.07 -16.42 32.63
CA TYR A 71 20.58 -15.09 32.25
C TYR A 71 20.15 -14.01 33.24
N THR A 72 18.85 -13.93 33.57
CA THR A 72 18.34 -12.94 34.54
C THR A 72 18.86 -13.18 35.96
N PHE A 73 19.04 -14.45 36.36
CA PHE A 73 19.62 -14.78 37.66
C PHE A 73 21.09 -14.34 37.75
N VAL A 74 21.88 -14.58 36.70
CA VAL A 74 23.27 -14.13 36.60
C VAL A 74 23.35 -12.60 36.66
N GLU A 75 22.45 -11.89 35.96
CA GLU A 75 22.36 -10.42 36.07
C GLU A 75 22.11 -9.99 37.50
N ILE A 76 21.09 -10.54 38.16
CA ILE A 76 20.78 -10.18 39.56
C ILE A 76 21.96 -10.47 40.48
N ALA A 77 22.65 -11.60 40.31
CA ALA A 77 23.82 -11.96 41.10
C ALA A 77 24.96 -10.94 40.94
N ILE A 78 25.25 -10.51 39.69
CA ILE A 78 26.25 -9.47 39.41
C ILE A 78 25.84 -8.13 40.03
N ILE A 79 24.56 -7.77 39.96
CA ILE A 79 24.07 -6.52 40.56
C ILE A 79 24.24 -6.55 42.08
N LEU A 80 23.90 -7.66 42.73
CA LEU A 80 24.06 -7.80 44.18
C LEU A 80 25.53 -7.79 44.59
N SER A 81 26.42 -8.50 43.89
CA SER A 81 27.85 -8.48 44.19
C SER A 81 28.45 -7.09 44.01
N ALA A 82 28.09 -6.40 42.93
CA ALA A 82 28.56 -5.06 42.63
C ALA A 82 28.04 -4.01 43.64
N SER A 83 26.79 -4.20 44.09
CA SER A 83 26.13 -3.26 44.99
C SER A 83 26.56 -3.42 46.44
N ILE A 84 26.79 -4.65 46.90
CA ILE A 84 27.11 -4.98 48.30
C ILE A 84 28.61 -4.91 48.54
N ALA A 85 29.41 -5.63 47.73
CA ALA A 85 30.85 -5.75 47.94
C ALA A 85 31.67 -4.72 47.16
N GLY A 86 31.18 -4.30 45.99
CA GLY A 86 31.87 -3.37 45.11
C GLY A 86 31.75 -1.89 45.50
N VAL A 87 30.65 -1.53 46.19
CA VAL A 87 30.33 -0.13 46.54
C VAL A 87 30.22 0.78 45.30
N ILE A 88 29.71 0.25 44.16
CA ILE A 88 29.45 1.07 42.95
C ILE A 88 28.57 2.29 43.27
N ARG A 89 28.92 3.47 42.75
CA ARG A 89 28.19 4.71 43.02
C ARG A 89 26.79 4.71 42.40
N LEU A 90 26.71 4.47 41.09
CA LEU A 90 25.45 4.46 40.32
C LEU A 90 24.79 3.08 40.28
N PHE A 91 24.70 2.40 41.43
CA PHE A 91 24.05 1.09 41.52
C PHE A 91 22.57 1.03 41.04
N PRO A 92 21.71 2.08 41.14
CA PRO A 92 20.33 2.01 40.65
C PRO A 92 20.23 1.82 39.14
N VAL A 93 21.25 2.29 38.39
CA VAL A 93 21.29 2.18 36.93
C VAL A 93 21.32 0.72 36.48
N PHE A 94 21.94 -0.17 37.26
CA PHE A 94 21.93 -1.60 36.97
C PHE A 94 20.53 -2.22 37.06
N TYR A 95 19.71 -1.80 38.04
CA TYR A 95 18.32 -2.24 38.14
C TYR A 95 17.48 -1.67 36.99
N LEU A 96 17.76 -0.45 36.52
CA LEU A 96 17.14 0.09 35.31
C LEU A 96 17.49 -0.75 34.07
N ILE A 97 18.75 -1.16 33.92
CA ILE A 97 19.16 -2.01 32.79
C ILE A 97 18.54 -3.41 32.91
N LEU A 98 18.46 -3.99 34.11
CA LEU A 98 17.76 -5.27 34.34
C LEU A 98 16.31 -5.21 33.84
N THR A 99 15.59 -4.13 34.19
CA THR A 99 14.20 -3.96 33.73
C THR A 99 14.11 -3.75 32.21
N LEU A 100 14.99 -2.94 31.62
CA LEU A 100 15.12 -2.77 30.17
C LEU A 100 15.31 -4.11 29.44
N ARG A 101 16.28 -4.92 29.88
CA ARG A 101 16.58 -6.23 29.30
C ARG A 101 15.44 -7.22 29.50
N SER A 102 14.77 -7.20 30.66
CA SER A 102 13.59 -8.03 30.92
C SER A 102 12.47 -7.77 29.89
N CYS A 103 12.32 -6.51 29.46
CA CYS A 103 11.35 -6.13 28.44
C CYS A 103 11.65 -6.75 27.07
N LEU A 104 12.93 -6.97 26.75
CA LEU A 104 13.35 -7.60 25.50
C LEU A 104 13.16 -9.13 25.53
N ILE A 105 13.30 -9.75 26.71
CA ILE A 105 13.42 -11.21 26.86
C ILE A 105 12.06 -11.89 27.15
N PHE A 106 11.22 -11.26 27.98
CA PHE A 106 10.04 -11.87 28.56
C PHE A 106 8.72 -11.32 28.02
N GLY A 107 7.60 -11.98 28.34
CA GLY A 107 6.23 -11.49 28.08
C GLY A 107 5.69 -10.57 29.19
N LYS A 108 4.54 -9.94 28.95
CA LYS A 108 3.95 -8.87 29.81
C LYS A 108 3.96 -9.18 31.31
N TRP A 109 3.46 -10.35 31.72
CA TRP A 109 3.38 -10.74 33.12
C TRP A 109 4.75 -10.90 33.79
N LYS A 110 5.70 -11.56 33.11
CA LYS A 110 7.06 -11.77 33.62
C LYS A 110 7.86 -10.47 33.69
N ARG A 111 7.63 -9.53 32.76
CA ARG A 111 8.23 -8.19 32.81
C ARG A 111 7.78 -7.42 34.05
N PHE A 112 6.48 -7.46 34.34
CA PHE A 112 5.94 -6.83 35.53
C PHE A 112 6.55 -7.43 36.81
N ALA A 113 6.63 -8.76 36.88
CA ALA A 113 7.28 -9.45 38.01
C ALA A 113 8.76 -9.03 38.18
N ILE A 114 9.53 -8.93 37.09
CA ILE A 114 10.94 -8.51 37.16
C ILE A 114 11.07 -7.02 37.54
N MET A 115 10.16 -6.15 37.09
CA MET A 115 10.13 -4.75 37.52
C MET A 115 9.89 -4.61 39.02
N VAL A 116 8.90 -5.34 39.56
CA VAL A 116 8.64 -5.36 41.01
C VAL A 116 9.84 -5.92 41.77
N LEU A 117 10.43 -7.02 41.28
CA LEU A 117 11.64 -7.61 41.88
C LEU A 117 12.81 -6.63 41.87
N ALA A 118 13.03 -5.91 40.77
CA ALA A 118 14.10 -4.91 40.68
C ALA A 118 13.89 -3.77 41.68
N PHE A 119 12.65 -3.31 41.88
CA PHE A 119 12.32 -2.30 42.88
C PHE A 119 12.56 -2.79 44.31
N VAL A 120 12.16 -4.02 44.64
CA VAL A 120 12.40 -4.64 45.95
C VAL A 120 13.90 -4.81 46.22
N LEU A 121 14.65 -5.33 45.25
CA LEU A 121 16.10 -5.51 45.39
C LEU A 121 16.84 -4.16 45.51
N PHE A 122 16.38 -3.14 44.81
CA PHE A 122 16.87 -1.77 44.97
C PHE A 122 16.64 -1.25 46.39
N LEU A 123 15.43 -1.42 46.96
CA LEU A 123 15.12 -1.02 48.34
C LEU A 123 16.01 -1.74 49.35
N LEU A 124 16.15 -3.07 49.22
CA LEU A 124 17.01 -3.86 50.11
C LEU A 124 18.47 -3.41 50.05
N THR A 125 18.97 -3.12 48.85
CA THR A 125 20.33 -2.61 48.64
C THR A 125 20.52 -1.22 49.24
N LEU A 126 19.51 -0.34 49.10
CA LEU A 126 19.52 0.99 49.67
C LEU A 126 19.55 0.94 51.21
N ILE A 127 18.70 0.10 51.81
CA ILE A 127 18.65 -0.12 53.28
C ILE A 127 19.99 -0.65 53.79
N TYR A 128 20.55 -1.67 53.13
CA TYR A 128 21.85 -2.24 53.50
C TYR A 128 22.98 -1.19 53.45
N ARG A 129 23.04 -0.40 52.38
CA ARG A 129 24.04 0.68 52.24
C ARG A 129 23.85 1.78 53.28
N PHE A 130 22.61 2.13 53.60
CA PHE A 130 22.31 3.10 54.63
C PHE A 130 22.75 2.63 56.03
N GLN A 131 22.46 1.37 56.38
CA GLN A 131 22.87 0.77 57.65
C GLN A 131 24.40 0.72 57.78
N THR A 132 25.09 0.19 56.77
CA THR A 132 26.55 0.08 56.77
C THR A 132 27.26 1.44 56.81
N PHE A 133 26.69 2.48 56.19
CA PHE A 133 27.25 3.83 56.19
C PHE A 133 27.03 4.58 57.52
N THR A 134 25.93 4.33 58.23
CA THR A 134 25.58 5.01 59.49
C THR A 134 26.18 4.36 60.75
N LEU A 135 26.57 3.08 60.67
CA LEU A 135 27.18 2.31 61.76
C LEU A 135 28.45 2.93 62.44
N PRO A 136 29.26 3.82 61.82
CA PRO A 136 30.42 4.42 62.50
C PRO A 136 30.22 5.81 63.13
N LEU A 137 29.14 6.56 62.89
CA LEU A 137 29.04 8.00 63.23
C LEU A 137 27.64 8.39 63.72
N ARG A 138 27.53 8.70 65.04
CA ARG A 138 26.47 9.43 65.81
C ARG A 138 24.98 9.27 65.39
N PRO A 139 24.05 9.06 66.35
CA PRO A 139 22.68 8.59 66.08
C PRO A 139 21.68 9.64 65.56
N ALA A 140 22.13 10.82 65.11
CA ALA A 140 21.25 11.84 64.56
C ALA A 140 21.42 11.88 63.04
N VAL A 141 20.65 11.05 62.34
CA VAL A 141 20.43 11.23 60.89
C VAL A 141 19.76 12.61 60.74
N PRO A 142 20.34 13.57 60.01
CA PRO A 142 19.65 14.83 59.76
C PRO A 142 18.34 14.53 59.04
N GLU A 143 17.21 15.09 59.48
CA GLU A 143 15.90 14.92 58.80
C GLU A 143 16.01 15.13 57.28
N ARG A 144 16.90 16.06 56.86
CA ARG A 144 17.23 16.33 55.45
C ARG A 144 17.67 15.09 54.67
N LEU A 145 18.41 14.16 55.28
CA LEU A 145 18.89 12.95 54.61
C LEU A 145 17.76 11.94 54.37
N GLU A 146 16.81 11.82 55.31
CA GLU A 146 15.62 10.97 55.15
C GLU A 146 14.74 11.47 54.01
N PHE A 147 14.51 12.78 53.92
CA PHE A 147 13.77 13.39 52.80
C PHE A 147 14.46 13.16 51.44
N ILE A 148 15.80 13.26 51.38
CA ILE A 148 16.56 12.98 50.15
C ILE A 148 16.42 11.51 49.73
N LEU A 149 16.52 10.57 50.69
CA LEU A 149 16.36 9.14 50.42
C LEU A 149 14.95 8.79 49.97
N LEU A 150 13.93 9.38 50.61
CA LEU A 150 12.53 9.21 50.21
C LEU A 150 12.31 9.72 48.78
N GLY A 151 12.80 10.92 48.47
CA GLY A 151 12.73 11.49 47.12
C GLY A 151 13.42 10.61 46.08
N PHE A 152 14.57 10.02 46.43
CA PHE A 152 15.32 9.11 45.56
C PHE A 152 14.55 7.80 45.29
N VAL A 153 13.93 7.21 46.32
CA VAL A 153 13.09 6.00 46.17
C VAL A 153 11.88 6.28 45.29
N ILE A 154 11.18 7.40 45.51
CA ILE A 154 10.03 7.81 44.71
C ILE A 154 10.45 8.03 43.26
N PHE A 155 11.53 8.77 43.03
CA PHE A 155 12.05 9.04 41.69
C PHE A 155 12.39 7.74 40.95
N PHE A 156 13.11 6.83 41.60
CA PHE A 156 13.46 5.54 41.00
C PHE A 156 12.22 4.70 40.65
N GLY A 157 11.22 4.64 41.55
CA GLY A 157 9.95 3.98 41.30
C GLY A 157 9.21 4.57 40.10
N LEU A 158 9.15 5.91 40.00
CA LEU A 158 8.54 6.60 38.86
C LEU A 158 9.25 6.30 37.54
N VAL A 159 10.59 6.26 37.54
CA VAL A 159 11.38 5.90 36.35
C VAL A 159 11.07 4.46 35.89
N LEU A 160 10.98 3.50 36.82
CA LEU A 160 10.62 2.12 36.47
C LEU A 160 9.21 2.01 35.88
N VAL A 161 8.23 2.69 36.48
CA VAL A 161 6.84 2.70 35.98
C VAL A 161 6.79 3.36 34.60
N PHE A 162 7.43 4.51 34.42
CA PHE A 162 7.51 5.21 33.14
C PHE A 162 8.12 4.33 32.05
N LEU A 163 9.25 3.68 32.36
CA LEU A 163 9.91 2.75 31.45
C LEU A 163 8.97 1.61 31.03
N PHE A 164 8.28 1.00 32.00
CA PHE A 164 7.36 -0.09 31.73
C PHE A 164 6.19 0.32 30.84
N LEU A 165 5.59 1.49 31.09
CA LEU A 165 4.51 2.06 30.28
C LEU A 165 4.99 2.37 28.86
N LEU A 166 6.12 3.06 28.72
CA LEU A 166 6.70 3.43 27.42
C LEU A 166 6.98 2.20 26.56
N VAL A 167 7.62 1.17 27.13
CA VAL A 167 7.93 -0.04 26.37
C VAL A 167 6.67 -0.80 25.96
N ASN A 168 5.66 -0.86 26.82
CA ASN A 168 4.39 -1.49 26.48
C ASN A 168 3.63 -0.71 25.39
N ALA A 169 3.65 0.62 25.44
CA ALA A 169 3.04 1.48 24.43
C ALA A 169 3.71 1.27 23.05
N VAL A 170 5.04 1.34 22.99
CA VAL A 170 5.81 1.14 21.75
C VAL A 170 5.58 -0.25 21.15
N LEU A 171 5.56 -1.29 22.00
CA LEU A 171 5.31 -2.66 21.53
C LEU A 171 3.87 -2.87 21.05
N SER A 172 2.89 -2.24 21.70
CA SER A 172 1.49 -2.28 21.29
C SER A 172 1.30 -1.60 19.94
N GLU A 173 1.87 -0.40 19.79
CA GLU A 173 1.81 0.37 18.55
C GLU A 173 2.42 -0.38 17.38
N ARG A 174 3.60 -1.02 17.58
CA ARG A 174 4.24 -1.84 16.54
C ARG A 174 3.36 -3.01 16.10
N LYS A 175 2.78 -3.74 17.05
CA LYS A 175 1.85 -4.84 16.74
C LYS A 175 0.63 -4.34 15.99
N SER A 176 0.11 -3.17 16.36
CA SER A 176 -1.02 -2.55 15.66
C SER A 176 -0.66 -2.19 14.22
N ARG A 177 0.50 -1.53 14.00
CA ARG A 177 1.00 -1.17 12.67
C ARG A 177 1.24 -2.41 11.79
N GLU A 178 1.79 -3.48 12.35
CA GLU A 178 2.02 -4.74 11.63
C GLU A 178 0.70 -5.40 11.22
N LYS A 179 -0.27 -5.49 12.13
CA LYS A 179 -1.61 -6.00 11.82
C LYS A 179 -2.31 -5.16 10.74
N LEU A 180 -2.21 -3.84 10.83
CA LEU A 180 -2.79 -2.93 9.84
C LEU A 180 -2.13 -3.11 8.47
N ALA A 181 -0.80 -3.26 8.43
CA ALA A 181 -0.08 -3.50 7.18
C ALA A 181 -0.49 -4.84 6.53
N LEU A 182 -0.63 -5.90 7.33
CA LEU A 182 -1.12 -7.21 6.86
C LEU A 182 -2.56 -7.12 6.36
N ALA A 183 -3.46 -6.48 7.11
CA ALA A 183 -4.86 -6.30 6.70
C ALA A 183 -4.97 -5.48 5.41
N ASN A 184 -4.20 -4.40 5.26
CA ASN A 184 -4.17 -3.61 4.03
C ASN A 184 -3.64 -4.41 2.82
N ALA A 185 -2.63 -5.25 3.02
CA ALA A 185 -2.13 -6.13 1.97
C ALA A 185 -3.18 -7.17 1.55
N GLU A 186 -3.93 -7.71 2.51
CA GLU A 186 -5.02 -8.66 2.24
C GLU A 186 -6.18 -8.00 1.50
N LEU A 187 -6.59 -6.80 1.92
CA LEU A 187 -7.63 -5.99 1.25
C LEU A 187 -7.25 -5.69 -0.21
N ARG A 188 -6.00 -5.31 -0.48
CA ARG A 188 -5.52 -5.10 -1.86
C ARG A 188 -5.64 -6.37 -2.70
N LYS A 189 -5.28 -7.52 -2.12
CA LYS A 189 -5.40 -8.82 -2.81
C LYS A 189 -6.85 -9.18 -3.11
N TYR A 190 -7.79 -8.89 -2.20
CA TYR A 190 -9.21 -9.08 -2.46
C TYR A 190 -9.76 -8.12 -3.52
N ALA A 191 -9.34 -6.85 -3.50
CA ALA A 191 -9.76 -5.87 -4.50
C ALA A 191 -9.39 -6.32 -5.92
N LEU A 192 -8.14 -6.77 -6.13
CA LEU A 192 -7.70 -7.31 -7.42
C LEU A 192 -8.51 -8.54 -7.86
N LYS A 193 -8.81 -9.46 -6.92
CA LYS A 193 -9.65 -10.62 -7.23
C LYS A 193 -11.08 -10.25 -7.61
N ILE A 194 -11.66 -9.25 -6.95
CA ILE A 194 -13.01 -8.77 -7.26
C ILE A 194 -13.03 -8.14 -8.65
N GLU A 195 -12.00 -7.36 -8.99
CA GLU A 195 -11.84 -6.77 -10.33
C GLU A 195 -11.73 -7.84 -11.43
N ASP A 196 -10.90 -8.86 -11.23
CA ASP A 196 -10.78 -10.00 -12.14
C ASP A 196 -12.11 -10.74 -12.30
N MET A 197 -12.82 -11.00 -11.18
CA MET A 197 -14.12 -11.68 -11.21
C MET A 197 -15.19 -10.84 -11.91
N ALA A 198 -15.25 -9.54 -11.65
CA ALA A 198 -16.18 -8.62 -12.32
C ALA A 198 -15.90 -8.60 -13.83
N THR A 199 -14.63 -8.55 -14.23
CA THR A 199 -14.24 -8.61 -15.65
C THR A 199 -14.66 -9.92 -16.32
N LEU A 200 -14.48 -11.06 -15.64
CA LEU A 200 -14.91 -12.37 -16.14
C LEU A 200 -16.44 -12.49 -16.22
N GLN A 201 -17.17 -11.97 -15.23
CA GLN A 201 -18.63 -11.95 -15.23
C GLN A 201 -19.16 -11.12 -16.39
N GLU A 202 -18.57 -9.95 -16.65
CA GLU A 202 -18.96 -9.09 -17.77
C GLU A 202 -18.65 -9.74 -19.12
N ARG A 203 -17.49 -10.40 -19.26
CA ARG A 203 -17.18 -11.21 -20.46
C ARG A 203 -18.22 -12.30 -20.70
N ASN A 204 -18.61 -13.02 -19.65
CA ASN A 204 -19.62 -14.08 -19.75
C ASN A 204 -21.03 -13.54 -20.01
N ARG A 205 -21.35 -12.33 -19.54
CA ARG A 205 -22.60 -11.63 -19.85
C ARG A 205 -22.63 -11.24 -21.33
N ILE A 206 -21.58 -10.58 -21.81
CA ILE A 206 -21.43 -10.21 -23.24
C ILE A 206 -21.48 -11.45 -24.14
N ALA A 207 -20.82 -12.54 -23.76
CA ALA A 207 -20.85 -13.78 -24.54
C ALA A 207 -22.28 -14.36 -24.68
N ARG A 208 -23.09 -14.28 -23.62
CA ARG A 208 -24.51 -14.66 -23.66
C ARG A 208 -25.33 -13.73 -24.53
N ASP A 209 -25.18 -12.41 -24.37
CA ASP A 209 -25.88 -11.42 -25.20
C ASP A 209 -25.58 -11.62 -26.69
N ILE A 210 -24.31 -11.93 -27.04
CA ILE A 210 -23.91 -12.27 -28.42
C ILE A 210 -24.61 -13.55 -28.87
N HIS A 211 -24.58 -14.61 -28.06
CA HIS A 211 -25.20 -15.89 -28.41
C HIS A 211 -26.70 -15.74 -28.67
N ASP A 212 -27.39 -14.94 -27.86
CA ASP A 212 -28.84 -14.74 -27.98
C ASP A 212 -29.21 -13.84 -29.17
N SER A 213 -28.46 -12.75 -29.42
CA SER A 213 -28.64 -11.93 -30.64
C SER A 213 -28.37 -12.76 -31.90
N LEU A 214 -27.23 -13.47 -31.94
CA LEU A 214 -26.83 -14.25 -33.09
C LEU A 214 -27.79 -15.41 -33.35
N GLY A 215 -28.26 -16.08 -32.31
CA GLY A 215 -29.25 -17.17 -32.40
C GLY A 215 -30.55 -16.71 -33.05
N HIS A 216 -31.08 -15.54 -32.65
CA HIS A 216 -32.27 -14.96 -33.26
C HIS A 216 -32.05 -14.58 -34.73
N SER A 217 -30.93 -13.91 -35.04
CA SER A 217 -30.62 -13.51 -36.41
C SER A 217 -30.44 -14.71 -37.35
N LEU A 218 -29.77 -15.77 -36.89
CA LEU A 218 -29.58 -17.01 -37.67
C LEU A 218 -30.90 -17.74 -37.90
N THR A 219 -31.78 -17.77 -36.89
CA THR A 219 -33.12 -18.37 -37.02
C THR A 219 -33.95 -17.62 -38.05
N ALA A 220 -33.99 -16.29 -37.97
CA ALA A 220 -34.69 -15.45 -38.93
C ALA A 220 -34.11 -15.61 -40.35
N LEU A 221 -32.78 -15.63 -40.48
CA LEU A 221 -32.09 -15.84 -41.76
C LEU A 221 -32.47 -17.19 -42.40
N ASN A 222 -32.47 -18.28 -41.63
CA ASN A 222 -32.90 -19.58 -42.13
C ASN A 222 -34.36 -19.57 -42.60
N LEU A 223 -35.25 -18.91 -41.86
CA LEU A 223 -36.66 -18.81 -42.22
C LEU A 223 -36.89 -18.04 -43.53
N GLN A 224 -36.11 -16.98 -43.75
CA GLN A 224 -36.14 -16.22 -45.01
C GLN A 224 -35.65 -17.06 -46.20
N ILE A 225 -34.56 -17.83 -46.01
CA ILE A 225 -34.04 -18.74 -47.04
C ILE A 225 -35.06 -19.84 -47.36
N GLU A 226 -35.66 -20.46 -46.34
CA GLU A 226 -36.66 -21.51 -46.53
C GLU A 226 -37.91 -20.99 -47.29
N THR A 227 -38.33 -19.77 -46.98
CA THR A 227 -39.44 -19.10 -47.67
C THR A 227 -39.08 -18.79 -49.13
N ALA A 228 -37.87 -18.31 -49.39
CA ALA A 228 -37.38 -18.08 -50.74
C ALA A 228 -37.35 -19.38 -51.56
N LEU A 229 -36.87 -20.49 -50.98
CA LEU A 229 -36.85 -21.81 -51.62
C LEU A 229 -38.25 -22.32 -51.99
N LYS A 230 -39.24 -22.15 -51.10
CA LYS A 230 -40.64 -22.55 -51.36
C LYS A 230 -41.28 -21.72 -52.49
N LEU A 231 -40.91 -20.44 -52.61
CA LEU A 231 -41.47 -19.53 -53.60
C LEU A 231 -40.71 -19.50 -54.94
N TRP A 232 -39.51 -20.11 -55.01
CA TRP A 232 -38.59 -20.02 -56.14
C TRP A 232 -39.23 -20.29 -57.51
N ARG A 233 -40.08 -21.33 -57.60
CA ARG A 233 -40.74 -21.72 -58.86
C ARG A 233 -42.05 -20.99 -59.11
N SER A 234 -42.80 -20.64 -58.07
CA SER A 234 -44.17 -20.11 -58.21
C SER A 234 -44.21 -18.58 -58.24
N HIS A 235 -43.31 -17.91 -57.52
CA HIS A 235 -43.27 -16.46 -57.37
C HIS A 235 -41.81 -15.95 -57.29
N PRO A 236 -41.05 -16.01 -58.41
CA PRO A 236 -39.60 -15.74 -58.40
C PRO A 236 -39.23 -14.34 -57.88
N ILE A 237 -40.04 -13.31 -58.17
CA ILE A 237 -39.81 -11.94 -57.66
C ILE A 237 -39.92 -11.88 -56.13
N LYS A 238 -40.88 -12.59 -55.53
CA LYS A 238 -41.00 -12.66 -54.05
C LYS A 238 -39.87 -13.49 -53.45
N ALA A 239 -39.43 -14.56 -54.12
CA ALA A 239 -38.29 -15.35 -53.67
C ALA A 239 -37.00 -14.51 -53.65
N GLU A 240 -36.77 -13.67 -54.66
CA GLU A 240 -35.64 -12.74 -54.72
C GLU A 240 -35.67 -11.72 -53.58
N TYR A 241 -36.84 -11.17 -53.25
CA TYR A 241 -37.01 -10.27 -52.10
C TYR A 241 -36.57 -10.93 -50.78
N PHE A 242 -37.03 -12.16 -50.51
CA PHE A 242 -36.67 -12.88 -49.29
C PHE A 242 -35.18 -13.26 -49.23
N LEU A 243 -34.57 -13.57 -50.37
CA LEU A 243 -33.11 -13.75 -50.48
C LEU A 243 -32.34 -12.46 -50.17
N GLY A 244 -32.85 -11.31 -50.63
CA GLY A 244 -32.30 -9.99 -50.30
C GLY A 244 -32.35 -9.68 -48.80
N GLU A 245 -33.49 -9.94 -48.16
CA GLU A 245 -33.65 -9.78 -46.71
C GLU A 245 -32.74 -10.75 -45.92
N ALA A 246 -32.62 -12.01 -46.35
CA ALA A 246 -31.70 -12.97 -45.75
C ALA A 246 -30.23 -12.49 -45.81
N LYS A 247 -29.80 -11.98 -46.97
CA LYS A 247 -28.46 -11.39 -47.15
C LYS A 247 -28.23 -10.21 -46.22
N LYS A 248 -29.21 -9.33 -46.08
CA LYS A 248 -29.15 -8.15 -45.20
C LYS A 248 -29.02 -8.57 -43.74
N LEU A 249 -29.87 -9.50 -43.28
CA LEU A 249 -29.80 -10.09 -41.93
C LEU A 249 -28.43 -10.69 -41.63
N GLY A 250 -27.85 -11.44 -42.58
CA GLY A 250 -26.53 -12.05 -42.42
C GLY A 250 -25.41 -11.02 -42.28
N SER A 251 -25.41 -9.97 -43.11
CA SER A 251 -24.43 -8.88 -43.01
C SER A 251 -24.55 -8.12 -41.68
N THR A 252 -25.76 -7.85 -41.21
CA THR A 252 -25.98 -7.18 -39.92
C THR A 252 -25.48 -8.04 -38.77
N ALA A 253 -25.84 -9.33 -38.73
CA ALA A 253 -25.39 -10.26 -37.69
C ALA A 253 -23.86 -10.40 -37.63
N LEU A 254 -23.19 -10.50 -38.79
CA LEU A 254 -21.72 -10.54 -38.86
C LEU A 254 -21.08 -9.26 -38.31
N THR A 255 -21.69 -8.11 -38.56
CA THR A 255 -21.21 -6.81 -38.06
C THR A 255 -21.36 -6.75 -36.53
N GLU A 256 -22.51 -7.15 -35.98
CA GLU A 256 -22.76 -7.16 -34.54
C GLU A 256 -21.82 -8.11 -33.78
N VAL A 257 -21.52 -9.28 -34.34
CA VAL A 257 -20.55 -10.23 -33.77
C VAL A 257 -19.15 -9.62 -33.79
N ARG A 258 -18.71 -9.01 -34.90
CA ARG A 258 -17.38 -8.37 -34.99
C ARG A 258 -17.24 -7.23 -33.99
N GLU A 259 -18.24 -6.37 -33.87
CA GLU A 259 -18.25 -5.28 -32.88
C GLU A 259 -18.13 -5.85 -31.46
N SER A 260 -18.90 -6.90 -31.14
CA SER A 260 -18.92 -7.48 -29.79
C SER A 260 -17.62 -8.23 -29.43
N VAL A 261 -17.03 -8.97 -30.38
CA VAL A 261 -15.72 -9.62 -30.20
C VAL A 261 -14.60 -8.58 -30.03
N SER A 262 -14.67 -7.43 -30.72
CA SER A 262 -13.69 -6.35 -30.54
C SER A 262 -13.74 -5.72 -29.13
N LYS A 263 -14.90 -5.74 -28.48
CA LYS A 263 -15.07 -5.31 -27.07
C LYS A 263 -14.43 -6.30 -26.09
N LEU A 264 -14.29 -7.58 -26.47
CA LEU A 264 -13.70 -8.64 -25.63
C LEU A 264 -12.17 -8.73 -25.71
N ARG A 265 -11.52 -8.13 -26.72
CA ARG A 265 -10.05 -8.15 -26.86
C ARG A 265 -9.35 -7.40 -25.71
N SER A 266 -8.41 -8.07 -25.06
CA SER A 266 -7.61 -7.58 -23.93
C SER A 266 -6.55 -6.55 -24.31
N ASP A 267 -6.04 -6.61 -25.54
CA ASP A 267 -5.15 -5.58 -26.10
C ASP A 267 -5.80 -4.95 -27.34
N PRO A 268 -6.39 -3.76 -27.22
CA PRO A 268 -6.97 -3.06 -28.36
C PRO A 268 -5.94 -2.48 -29.32
N LEU A 269 -4.66 -2.41 -28.94
CA LEU A 269 -3.57 -1.97 -29.82
C LEU A 269 -3.01 -3.12 -30.67
N GLU A 270 -3.34 -4.38 -30.38
CA GLU A 270 -2.86 -5.56 -31.12
C GLU A 270 -1.32 -5.63 -31.20
N GLY A 271 -0.62 -5.23 -30.15
CA GLY A 271 0.84 -5.15 -30.12
C GLY A 271 1.45 -3.98 -30.90
N ARG A 272 0.64 -3.10 -31.50
CA ARG A 272 1.10 -1.93 -32.27
C ARG A 272 1.39 -0.72 -31.38
N GLY A 273 2.19 0.21 -31.91
CA GLY A 273 2.32 1.55 -31.34
C GLY A 273 1.01 2.35 -31.46
N LEU A 274 0.77 3.32 -30.57
CA LEU A 274 -0.46 4.12 -30.58
C LEU A 274 -0.70 4.80 -31.94
N GLN A 275 0.34 5.39 -32.54
CA GLN A 275 0.23 6.06 -33.85
C GLN A 275 -0.18 5.09 -34.96
N GLU A 276 0.39 3.89 -34.99
CA GLU A 276 0.08 2.86 -35.98
C GLU A 276 -1.35 2.32 -35.78
N ALA A 277 -1.77 2.11 -34.53
CA ALA A 277 -3.12 1.70 -34.22
C ALA A 277 -4.16 2.75 -34.65
N ILE A 278 -3.88 4.04 -34.42
CA ILE A 278 -4.75 5.15 -34.87
C ILE A 278 -4.79 5.21 -36.40
N ALA A 279 -3.66 5.09 -37.09
CA ALA A 279 -3.63 5.06 -38.56
C ALA A 279 -4.50 3.93 -39.13
N HIS A 280 -4.44 2.75 -38.54
CA HIS A 280 -5.29 1.62 -38.92
C HIS A 280 -6.77 1.89 -38.67
N LEU A 281 -7.10 2.52 -37.53
CA LEU A 281 -8.47 2.90 -37.20
C LEU A 281 -9.03 3.93 -38.21
N MET A 282 -8.22 4.92 -38.60
CA MET A 282 -8.56 5.90 -39.63
C MET A 282 -8.78 5.27 -41.00
N GLN A 283 -7.92 4.32 -41.39
CA GLN A 283 -8.08 3.60 -42.66
C GLN A 283 -9.36 2.76 -42.70
N SER A 284 -9.70 2.13 -41.56
CA SER A 284 -10.94 1.36 -41.40
C SER A 284 -12.17 2.25 -41.52
N PHE A 285 -12.11 3.44 -40.88
CA PHE A 285 -13.15 4.46 -41.00
C PHE A 285 -13.31 4.94 -42.45
N HIS A 286 -12.20 5.28 -43.13
CA HIS A 286 -12.21 5.72 -44.52
C HIS A 286 -12.81 4.68 -45.47
N SER A 287 -12.46 3.40 -45.29
CA SER A 287 -13.00 2.30 -46.09
C SER A 287 -14.52 2.15 -45.93
N THR A 288 -15.08 2.59 -44.80
CA THR A 288 -16.50 2.47 -44.48
C THR A 288 -17.29 3.71 -44.91
N THR A 289 -16.72 4.90 -44.74
CA THR A 289 -17.44 6.18 -44.92
C THR A 289 -17.03 6.97 -46.16
N GLY A 290 -15.88 6.65 -46.77
CA GLY A 290 -15.24 7.44 -47.82
C GLY A 290 -14.54 8.72 -47.33
N VAL A 291 -14.63 9.05 -46.03
CA VAL A 291 -14.02 10.26 -45.44
C VAL A 291 -12.71 9.88 -44.75
N LEU A 292 -11.60 10.48 -45.16
CA LEU A 292 -10.30 10.29 -44.51
C LEU A 292 -10.12 11.35 -43.41
N PRO A 293 -9.99 10.96 -42.12
CA PRO A 293 -9.75 11.94 -41.05
C PRO A 293 -8.37 12.59 -41.21
N ASN A 294 -8.25 13.86 -40.82
CA ASN A 294 -6.95 14.52 -40.69
C ASN A 294 -6.43 14.31 -39.26
N SER A 295 -5.19 13.85 -39.10
CA SER A 295 -4.62 13.57 -37.76
C SER A 295 -3.31 14.30 -37.51
N SER A 296 -3.19 14.92 -36.35
CA SER A 296 -1.93 15.46 -35.83
C SER A 296 -1.61 14.86 -34.46
N ILE A 297 -0.43 14.27 -34.30
CA ILE A 297 -0.01 13.58 -33.06
C ILE A 297 1.35 14.11 -32.64
N TYR A 298 1.36 14.88 -31.54
CA TYR A 298 2.55 15.49 -30.96
C TYR A 298 2.77 14.99 -29.52
N LEU A 299 3.70 14.05 -29.33
CA LEU A 299 4.05 13.48 -28.04
C LEU A 299 5.47 13.90 -27.66
N LEU A 300 5.62 14.70 -26.60
CA LEU A 300 6.89 15.16 -26.02
C LEU A 300 7.62 14.03 -25.29
N HIS A 301 6.87 13.10 -24.69
CA HIS A 301 7.39 11.99 -23.90
C HIS A 301 6.60 10.70 -24.18
N SER A 302 7.17 9.56 -23.78
CA SER A 302 6.44 8.29 -23.80
C SER A 302 5.32 8.31 -22.76
N ILE A 303 4.12 7.91 -23.17
CA ILE A 303 2.95 7.84 -22.30
C ILE A 303 2.73 6.43 -21.73
N PRO A 304 2.11 6.27 -20.54
CA PRO A 304 1.79 4.97 -19.96
C PRO A 304 0.92 4.08 -20.87
N ALA A 305 1.07 2.76 -20.75
CA ALA A 305 0.34 1.78 -21.58
C ALA A 305 -1.19 1.89 -21.40
N GLU A 306 -1.66 2.04 -20.17
CA GLU A 306 -3.07 2.23 -19.84
C GLU A 306 -3.66 3.47 -20.53
N LEU A 307 -2.86 4.55 -20.63
CA LEU A 307 -3.26 5.77 -21.29
C LEU A 307 -3.34 5.59 -22.81
N LYS A 308 -2.41 4.86 -23.43
CA LYS A 308 -2.49 4.49 -24.86
C LYS A 308 -3.77 3.74 -25.18
N VAL A 309 -4.10 2.75 -24.35
CA VAL A 309 -5.33 1.95 -24.48
C VAL A 309 -6.57 2.83 -24.37
N SER A 310 -6.59 3.74 -23.38
CA SER A 310 -7.74 4.62 -23.17
C SER A 310 -7.95 5.61 -24.32
N ILE A 311 -6.89 6.24 -24.81
CA ILE A 311 -6.93 7.14 -25.97
C ILE A 311 -7.46 6.41 -27.20
N TYR A 312 -6.94 5.21 -27.47
CA TYR A 312 -7.39 4.40 -28.60
C TYR A 312 -8.89 4.06 -28.51
N ARG A 313 -9.38 3.65 -27.33
CA ARG A 313 -10.79 3.33 -27.13
C ARG A 313 -11.71 4.56 -27.29
N ILE A 314 -11.27 5.73 -26.84
CA ILE A 314 -12.00 6.99 -27.03
C ILE A 314 -12.10 7.32 -28.52
N LEU A 315 -10.99 7.23 -29.26
CA LEU A 315 -10.99 7.46 -30.71
C LEU A 315 -11.88 6.46 -31.46
N GLN A 316 -11.84 5.19 -31.06
CA GLN A 316 -12.67 4.13 -31.65
C GLN A 316 -14.15 4.44 -31.47
N GLU A 317 -14.56 4.79 -30.25
CA GLU A 317 -15.94 5.12 -29.95
C GLU A 317 -16.38 6.41 -30.64
N ALA A 318 -15.53 7.44 -30.67
CA ALA A 318 -15.79 8.69 -31.38
C ALA A 318 -16.01 8.47 -32.88
N LEU A 319 -15.11 7.75 -33.56
CA LEU A 319 -15.23 7.45 -34.99
C LEU A 319 -16.43 6.55 -35.29
N THR A 320 -16.76 5.62 -34.40
CA THR A 320 -17.98 4.80 -34.52
C THR A 320 -19.22 5.68 -34.45
N ASN A 321 -19.27 6.63 -33.51
CA ASN A 321 -20.37 7.57 -33.38
C ASN A 321 -20.50 8.50 -34.60
N ILE A 322 -19.38 8.98 -35.13
CA ILE A 322 -19.37 9.79 -36.37
C ILE A 322 -19.93 8.98 -37.54
N CYS A 323 -19.46 7.75 -37.71
CA CYS A 323 -19.92 6.85 -38.78
C CYS A 323 -21.43 6.57 -38.69
N LYS A 324 -21.97 6.35 -37.48
CA LYS A 324 -23.38 6.00 -37.28
C LYS A 324 -24.32 7.20 -37.32
N HIS A 325 -23.87 8.39 -36.89
CA HIS A 325 -24.79 9.50 -36.55
C HIS A 325 -24.47 10.83 -37.23
N ALA A 326 -23.22 11.12 -37.57
CA ALA A 326 -22.83 12.49 -37.90
C ALA A 326 -23.13 12.89 -39.34
N GLN A 327 -23.04 11.97 -40.32
CA GLN A 327 -22.99 12.33 -41.75
C GLN A 327 -21.94 13.42 -42.04
N ALA A 328 -20.80 13.36 -41.35
CA ALA A 328 -19.72 14.31 -41.48
C ALA A 328 -19.00 14.15 -42.83
N THR A 329 -18.52 15.26 -43.39
CA THR A 329 -17.64 15.28 -44.57
C THR A 329 -16.19 15.60 -44.21
N HIS A 330 -15.96 16.06 -42.97
CA HIS A 330 -14.65 16.38 -42.44
C HIS A 330 -14.55 15.92 -40.98
N VAL A 331 -13.42 15.31 -40.65
CA VAL A 331 -13.08 14.84 -39.29
C VAL A 331 -11.64 15.21 -38.99
N GLU A 332 -11.40 15.84 -37.86
CA GLU A 332 -10.07 16.22 -37.38
C GLU A 332 -9.76 15.53 -36.04
N ILE A 333 -8.55 14.99 -35.93
CA ILE A 333 -8.03 14.33 -34.73
C ILE A 333 -6.73 15.02 -34.32
N GLN A 334 -6.67 15.51 -33.09
CA GLN A 334 -5.45 16.09 -32.54
C GLN A 334 -5.10 15.40 -31.22
N ILE A 335 -3.87 14.92 -31.09
CA ILE A 335 -3.31 14.42 -29.83
C ILE A 335 -2.07 15.23 -29.53
N MET A 336 -2.04 15.88 -28.37
CA MET A 336 -0.90 16.69 -27.96
C MET A 336 -0.59 16.49 -26.49
N THR A 337 0.70 16.37 -26.15
CA THR A 337 1.16 16.41 -24.77
C THR A 337 1.72 17.78 -24.43
N THR A 338 1.44 18.22 -23.21
CA THR A 338 2.11 19.33 -22.51
C THR A 338 2.98 18.75 -21.40
N SER A 339 3.56 19.60 -20.53
CA SER A 339 4.40 19.16 -19.41
C SER A 339 3.67 18.23 -18.43
N ASN A 340 2.38 18.48 -18.18
CA ASN A 340 1.61 17.81 -17.11
C ASN A 340 0.33 17.12 -17.61
N TYR A 341 -0.02 17.29 -18.89
CA TYR A 341 -1.29 16.78 -19.43
C TYR A 341 -1.13 16.30 -20.86
N ILE A 342 -1.93 15.30 -21.24
CA ILE A 342 -2.22 14.95 -22.63
C ILE A 342 -3.64 15.39 -22.98
N TYR A 343 -3.83 15.88 -24.20
CA TYR A 343 -5.11 16.26 -24.77
C TYR A 343 -5.39 15.43 -26.01
N VAL A 344 -6.62 14.92 -26.10
CA VAL A 344 -7.16 14.23 -27.27
C VAL A 344 -8.40 15.00 -27.72
N ILE A 345 -8.35 15.54 -28.93
CA ILE A 345 -9.41 16.33 -29.53
C ILE A 345 -9.89 15.59 -30.77
N ILE A 346 -11.20 15.36 -30.86
CA ILE A 346 -11.87 14.84 -32.05
C ILE A 346 -12.93 15.85 -32.45
N ASP A 347 -12.90 16.32 -33.68
CA ASP A 347 -13.86 17.28 -34.24
C ASP A 347 -14.48 16.74 -35.53
N ASP A 348 -15.79 16.81 -35.65
CA ASP A 348 -16.51 16.51 -36.89
C ASP A 348 -17.45 17.65 -37.29
N ASN A 349 -17.64 17.85 -38.59
CA ASN A 349 -18.53 18.87 -39.14
C ASN A 349 -19.96 18.37 -39.43
N GLY A 350 -20.38 17.27 -38.80
CA GLY A 350 -21.64 16.60 -39.07
C GLY A 350 -22.87 17.32 -38.52
N LYS A 351 -23.97 16.57 -38.44
CA LYS A 351 -25.28 17.08 -38.02
C LYS A 351 -25.32 17.56 -36.56
N GLY A 352 -24.37 17.16 -35.73
CA GLY A 352 -24.40 17.43 -34.28
C GLY A 352 -25.67 16.92 -33.60
N PHE A 353 -25.81 17.16 -32.30
CA PHE A 353 -26.98 16.75 -31.54
C PHE A 353 -27.25 17.67 -30.36
N ASN A 354 -28.45 17.56 -29.78
CA ASN A 354 -28.77 18.25 -28.55
C ASN A 354 -28.25 17.43 -27.36
N LEU A 355 -27.20 17.94 -26.72
CA LEU A 355 -26.56 17.26 -25.59
C LEU A 355 -27.53 17.00 -24.43
N LYS A 356 -28.56 17.85 -24.22
CA LYS A 356 -29.54 17.70 -23.13
C LYS A 356 -30.55 16.57 -23.37
N GLN A 357 -30.75 16.16 -24.63
CA GLN A 357 -31.70 15.10 -25.01
C GLN A 357 -31.00 13.74 -25.20
N ASN A 358 -29.70 13.74 -25.52
CA ASN A 358 -28.91 12.53 -25.80
C ASN A 358 -27.78 12.32 -24.76
N THR A 359 -28.11 12.37 -23.46
CA THR A 359 -27.12 12.25 -22.37
C THR A 359 -26.73 10.80 -22.03
N THR A 360 -27.53 9.80 -22.44
CA THR A 360 -27.50 8.42 -21.92
C THR A 360 -26.99 7.36 -22.90
N GLY A 361 -26.40 7.75 -24.04
CA GLY A 361 -25.78 6.79 -24.94
C GLY A 361 -24.64 6.04 -24.24
N PHE A 362 -24.68 4.70 -24.24
CA PHE A 362 -23.66 3.84 -23.61
C PHE A 362 -22.22 4.19 -24.06
N GLY A 363 -22.05 4.65 -25.30
CA GLY A 363 -20.77 5.11 -25.85
C GLY A 363 -20.20 6.35 -25.17
N LEU A 364 -20.98 7.42 -25.03
CA LEU A 364 -20.56 8.67 -24.39
C LEU A 364 -20.26 8.46 -22.90
N GLN A 365 -21.08 7.66 -22.22
CA GLN A 365 -20.84 7.32 -20.82
C GLN A 365 -19.56 6.51 -20.65
N GLY A 366 -19.33 5.50 -21.50
CA GLY A 366 -18.10 4.71 -21.48
C GLY A 366 -16.83 5.53 -21.76
N MET A 367 -16.91 6.60 -22.56
CA MET A 367 -15.81 7.55 -22.72
C MET A 367 -15.57 8.38 -21.46
N ARG A 368 -16.64 8.84 -20.77
CA ARG A 368 -16.52 9.58 -19.51
C ARG A 368 -15.91 8.73 -18.41
N ASP A 369 -16.45 7.53 -18.19
CA ASP A 369 -16.01 6.64 -17.11
C ASP A 369 -14.53 6.30 -17.26
N ARG A 370 -14.09 5.99 -18.49
CA ARG A 370 -12.69 5.68 -18.82
C ARG A 370 -11.75 6.88 -18.69
N THR A 371 -12.26 8.09 -18.96
CA THR A 371 -11.48 9.31 -18.77
C THR A 371 -11.31 9.61 -17.29
N GLN A 372 -12.39 9.48 -16.51
CA GLN A 372 -12.38 9.67 -15.06
C GLN A 372 -11.56 8.62 -14.32
N SER A 373 -11.56 7.35 -14.76
CA SER A 373 -10.77 6.28 -14.12
C SER A 373 -9.26 6.54 -14.15
N LEU A 374 -8.79 7.37 -15.10
CA LEU A 374 -7.40 7.80 -15.22
C LEU A 374 -7.16 9.22 -14.67
N GLY A 375 -8.09 9.75 -13.87
CA GLY A 375 -8.00 11.09 -13.28
C GLY A 375 -8.17 12.24 -14.29
N GLY A 376 -8.66 11.95 -15.50
CA GLY A 376 -8.88 12.91 -16.57
C GLY A 376 -10.25 13.57 -16.57
N GLN A 377 -10.49 14.44 -17.54
CA GLN A 377 -11.78 15.09 -17.81
C GLN A 377 -12.19 14.95 -19.27
N LEU A 378 -13.48 14.72 -19.51
CA LEU A 378 -14.07 14.66 -20.86
C LEU A 378 -15.06 15.81 -21.03
N GLU A 379 -14.82 16.66 -22.03
CA GLU A 379 -15.71 17.72 -22.46
C GLU A 379 -16.29 17.38 -23.84
N ILE A 380 -17.59 17.61 -24.03
CA ILE A 380 -18.27 17.39 -25.31
C ILE A 380 -19.02 18.67 -25.67
N GLN A 381 -18.69 19.24 -26.82
CA GLN A 381 -19.31 20.43 -27.37
C GLN A 381 -20.04 20.05 -28.66
N THR A 382 -21.36 20.15 -28.67
CA THR A 382 -22.16 19.90 -29.88
C THR A 382 -23.44 20.72 -29.85
N ALA A 383 -23.94 21.06 -31.03
CA ALA A 383 -25.26 21.61 -31.22
C ALA A 383 -25.84 21.11 -32.55
N PRO A 384 -27.18 21.07 -32.71
CA PRO A 384 -27.79 20.74 -34.00
C PRO A 384 -27.23 21.59 -35.14
N ARG A 385 -26.78 20.93 -36.21
CA ARG A 385 -26.12 21.45 -37.41
C ARG A 385 -24.76 22.12 -37.18
N LYS A 386 -24.10 21.89 -36.04
CA LYS A 386 -22.78 22.45 -35.72
C LYS A 386 -21.70 21.40 -35.47
N GLY A 387 -21.91 20.15 -35.89
CA GLY A 387 -20.94 19.08 -35.64
C GLY A 387 -20.83 18.68 -34.17
N CYS A 388 -19.75 17.99 -33.84
CA CYS A 388 -19.42 17.58 -32.48
C CYS A 388 -17.91 17.64 -32.25
N ARG A 389 -17.51 18.21 -31.11
CA ARG A 389 -16.15 18.22 -30.60
C ARG A 389 -16.07 17.48 -29.27
N ILE A 390 -15.17 16.51 -29.20
CA ILE A 390 -14.86 15.75 -27.99
C ILE A 390 -13.44 16.10 -27.57
N THR A 391 -13.27 16.56 -26.34
CA THR A 391 -11.98 16.88 -25.74
C THR A 391 -11.77 16.02 -24.50
N ALA A 392 -10.81 15.10 -24.53
CA ALA A 392 -10.38 14.34 -23.36
C ALA A 392 -9.01 14.85 -22.89
N SER A 393 -8.88 15.16 -21.60
CA SER A 393 -7.62 15.55 -20.97
C SER A 393 -7.23 14.56 -19.88
N PHE A 394 -5.95 14.23 -19.77
CA PHE A 394 -5.43 13.32 -18.74
C PHE A 394 -4.14 13.88 -18.13
N PRO A 395 -3.95 13.74 -16.80
CA PRO A 395 -2.68 14.07 -16.17
C PRO A 395 -1.57 13.11 -16.64
N LEU A 396 -0.35 13.63 -16.83
CA LEU A 396 0.86 12.87 -17.17
C LEU A 396 1.74 12.58 -15.96
#